data_AF-A0A434EK11-F1
#
_entry.id   AF-A0A434EK11-F1
#
_cell.length_a   1.000
_cell.length_b   1.000
_cell.length_c   1.000
_cell.angle_alpha   90.00
_cell.angle_beta   90.00
_cell.angle_gamma   90.00
#
_symmetry.space_group_name_H-M   'P 1'
#
loop_
_entity.id
_entity.type
_entity.pdbx_description
1 polymer ?
#
loop_
_entity_poly.entity_id
_entity_poly.type
_entity_poly.pdbx_seq_one_letter_code
_entity_poly.pdbx_strand_id
1 'polypeptide(L)' 'MADKSEKTKARLPRGFADRSADDIRAVEKMMATIRGVYELYGFEPVEQPLIEYTDALGKFLPDQDRPNEGVFSFQDDD' A
#
# COMPACT_ATOMS: atom_id res chain seq x y z
N MET A 1 31.79 -12.03 -25.86
CA MET A 1 30.53 -12.78 -25.70
C MET A 1 30.23 -12.79 -24.20
N ALA A 2 29.28 -11.98 -23.73
CA ALA A 2 28.93 -11.97 -22.31
C ALA A 2 28.31 -13.32 -21.94
N ASP A 3 28.83 -13.93 -20.88
CA ASP A 3 28.47 -15.26 -20.43
C ASP A 3 26.98 -15.32 -20.07
N LYS A 4 26.31 -16.38 -20.54
CA LYS A 4 24.86 -16.52 -20.56
C LYS A 4 24.42 -17.32 -19.32
N SER A 5 24.81 -16.90 -18.11
CA SER A 5 24.44 -17.62 -16.89
C SER A 5 24.49 -16.74 -15.65
N GLU A 6 23.34 -16.16 -15.31
CA GLU A 6 22.80 -15.89 -13.95
C GLU A 6 21.70 -14.84 -14.15
N LYS A 7 20.55 -15.26 -14.72
CA LYS A 7 19.37 -14.38 -14.73
C LYS A 7 18.96 -14.16 -13.28
N THR A 8 18.74 -12.91 -12.89
CA THR A 8 18.25 -12.55 -11.55
C THR A 8 17.07 -13.43 -11.15
N LYS A 9 17.20 -14.14 -10.02
CA LYS A 9 16.11 -14.94 -9.48
C LYS A 9 14.92 -14.04 -9.17
N ALA A 10 13.71 -14.49 -9.53
CA ALA A 10 12.49 -13.85 -9.07
C ALA A 10 12.44 -13.92 -7.54
N ARG A 11 12.44 -12.76 -6.89
CA ARG A 11 12.41 -12.62 -5.43
C ARG A 11 11.59 -11.40 -5.07
N LEU A 12 10.80 -11.51 -4.03
CA LEU A 12 10.04 -10.40 -3.48
C LEU A 12 10.87 -9.63 -2.45
N PRO A 13 10.72 -8.31 -2.34
CA PRO A 13 11.25 -7.56 -1.21
C PRO A 13 10.62 -8.05 0.10
N ARG A 14 11.35 -7.92 1.21
CA ARG A 14 10.84 -8.29 2.53
C ARG A 14 9.60 -7.44 2.85
N GLY A 15 8.55 -8.09 3.35
CA GLY A 15 7.28 -7.43 3.69
C GLY A 15 6.24 -7.46 2.58
N PHE A 16 6.61 -7.90 1.36
CA PHE A 16 5.69 -8.08 0.24
C PHE A 16 5.38 -9.57 0.07
N ALA A 17 4.13 -9.87 -0.26
CA ALA A 17 3.66 -11.24 -0.46
C ALA A 17 2.63 -11.29 -1.60
N ASP A 18 2.71 -12.33 -2.42
CA ASP A 18 1.65 -12.67 -3.36
C ASP A 18 0.41 -13.13 -2.59
N ARG A 19 -0.78 -12.83 -3.13
CA ARG A 19 -2.07 -13.22 -2.54
C ARG A 19 -2.67 -14.37 -3.33
N SER A 20 -3.11 -15.43 -2.65
CA SER A 20 -3.82 -16.53 -3.31
C SER A 20 -5.25 -16.13 -3.67
N ALA A 21 -5.90 -16.91 -4.55
CA ALA A 21 -7.30 -16.68 -4.90
C ALA A 21 -8.23 -16.73 -3.68
N ASP A 22 -7.93 -17.58 -2.69
CA ASP A 22 -8.74 -17.69 -1.48
C ASP A 22 -8.52 -16.48 -0.56
N ASP A 23 -7.29 -15.98 -0.46
CA ASP A 23 -6.98 -14.75 0.29
C ASP A 23 -7.69 -13.52 -0.29
N ILE A 24 -7.81 -13.45 -1.62
CA ILE A 24 -8.49 -12.36 -2.32
C ILE A 24 -10.00 -12.42 -2.02
N ARG A 25 -10.63 -13.58 -2.28
CA ARG A 25 -12.07 -13.77 -2.05
C ARG A 25 -12.46 -13.55 -0.59
N ALA A 26 -11.60 -13.95 0.36
CA ALA A 26 -11.85 -13.74 1.78
C ALA A 26 -11.87 -12.25 2.13
N VAL A 27 -10.92 -11.46 1.63
CA VAL A 27 -10.87 -10.00 1.83
C VAL A 27 -12.05 -9.32 1.15
N GLU A 28 -12.38 -9.70 -0.08
CA GLU A 28 -13.53 -9.14 -0.81
C GLU A 28 -14.84 -9.34 -0.02
N LYS A 29 -15.07 -10.56 0.50
CA LYS A 29 -16.26 -10.86 1.32
C LYS A 29 -16.30 -9.99 2.58
N MET A 30 -15.19 -9.87 3.30
CA MET A 30 -15.08 -9.05 4.50
C MET A 30 -15.36 -7.56 4.19
N MET A 31 -14.72 -7.02 3.16
CA MET A 31 -14.91 -5.64 2.73
C MET A 31 -16.35 -5.36 2.28
N ALA A 32 -16.99 -6.30 1.58
CA ALA A 32 -18.38 -6.16 1.17
C ALA A 32 -19.34 -6.04 2.37
N THR A 33 -19.13 -6.84 3.42
CA THR A 33 -19.91 -6.71 4.67
C THR A 33 -19.71 -5.35 5.32
N ILE A 34 -18.46 -4.89 5.43
CA ILE A 34 -18.15 -3.59 6.05
C ILE A 34 -18.81 -2.46 5.25
N ARG A 35 -18.62 -2.40 3.93
CA ARG A 35 -19.24 -1.37 3.08
C ARG A 35 -20.76 -1.34 3.23
N GLY A 36 -21.41 -2.50 3.21
CA GLY A 36 -22.87 -2.57 3.37
C GLY A 36 -23.38 -1.96 4.69
N VAL A 37 -22.60 -2.06 5.77
CA VAL A 37 -22.93 -1.40 7.04
C VAL A 37 -22.78 0.11 6.93
N TYR A 38 -21.69 0.62 6.34
CA TYR A 38 -21.48 2.07 6.20
C TYR A 38 -22.52 2.72 5.29
N GLU A 39 -22.81 2.10 4.14
CA GLU A 39 -23.81 2.59 3.18
C GLU A 39 -25.23 2.62 3.79
N LEU A 40 -25.58 1.66 4.66
CA LEU A 40 -26.86 1.66 5.38
C LEU A 40 -27.05 2.90 6.25
N TYR A 41 -25.95 3.49 6.75
CA TYR A 41 -25.97 4.70 7.57
C TYR A 41 -25.69 5.99 6.78
N GLY A 42 -25.74 5.93 5.44
CA GLY A 42 -25.63 7.10 4.57
C GLY A 42 -24.21 7.59 4.32
N PHE A 43 -23.20 6.78 4.60
CA PHE A 43 -21.83 7.08 4.20
C PHE A 43 -21.64 6.73 2.72
N GLU A 44 -20.93 7.61 1.99
CA GLU A 44 -20.56 7.40 0.60
C GLU A 44 -19.08 7.00 0.50
N PRO A 45 -18.73 6.07 -0.41
CA PRO A 45 -17.34 5.70 -0.62
C PRO A 45 -16.58 6.85 -1.30
N VAL A 46 -15.34 7.06 -0.87
CA VAL A 46 -14.38 7.97 -1.51
C VAL A 46 -13.04 7.27 -1.66
N GLU A 47 -12.37 7.47 -2.79
CA GLU A 47 -11.02 6.99 -3.04
C GLU A 47 -10.09 8.20 -3.15
N GLN A 48 -8.97 8.14 -2.43
CA GLN A 48 -7.91 9.14 -2.46
C GLN A 48 -6.70 8.58 -3.24
N PRO A 49 -5.83 9.45 -3.78
CA PRO A 49 -4.58 9.02 -4.40
C PRO A 49 -3.73 8.14 -3.47
N LEU A 50 -3.02 7.17 -4.05
CA LEU A 50 -2.09 6.29 -3.30
C LEU A 50 -0.86 7.05 -2.76
N ILE A 51 -0.49 8.14 -3.43
CA ILE A 51 0.64 8.99 -3.10
C ILE A 51 0.09 10.39 -2.87
N GLU A 52 0.39 10.98 -1.72
CA GLU A 52 0.05 12.35 -1.36
C GLU A 52 1.33 13.09 -0.97
N TYR A 53 1.31 14.43 -1.04
CA TYR A 53 2.43 15.22 -0.54
C TYR A 53 2.61 14.98 0.96
N THR A 54 3.87 14.88 1.40
CA THR A 54 4.21 14.59 2.79
C THR A 54 3.56 15.59 3.77
N ASP A 55 3.49 16.86 3.40
CA ASP A 55 2.87 17.91 4.21
C ASP A 55 1.33 17.80 4.32
N ALA A 56 0.67 17.08 3.40
CA ALA A 56 -0.76 16.80 3.43
C ALA A 56 -1.14 15.70 4.44
N LEU A 57 -0.20 14.83 4.84
CA LEU A 57 -0.44 13.73 5.80
C LEU A 57 -0.69 14.20 7.25
N GLY A 58 -0.54 15.50 7.53
CA GLY A 58 -0.86 16.11 8.82
C GLY A 58 0.12 15.77 9.95
N LYS A 59 -0.31 15.91 11.22
CA LYS A 59 0.53 15.76 12.44
C LYS A 59 0.99 14.32 12.72
N PHE A 60 0.82 13.40 11.78
CA PHE A 60 1.22 12.00 11.91
C PHE A 60 2.56 11.68 11.26
N LEU A 61 3.22 12.69 10.68
CA LEU A 61 4.62 12.57 10.29
C LEU A 61 5.45 12.32 11.56
N PRO A 62 6.19 11.20 11.64
CA PRO A 62 7.22 11.07 12.66
C PRO A 62 8.27 12.17 12.48
N ASP A 63 8.89 12.59 13.58
CA ASP A 63 10.02 13.54 13.55
C ASP A 63 11.00 13.10 12.44
N GLN A 64 11.34 13.99 11.50
CA GLN A 64 12.23 13.74 10.34
C GLN A 64 13.64 13.20 10.71
N ASP A 65 13.94 13.16 12.01
CA ASP A 65 15.21 12.72 12.58
C ASP A 65 15.15 11.26 13.12
N ARG A 66 14.03 10.53 12.98
CA ARG A 66 13.87 9.17 13.55
C ARG A 66 13.91 8.07 12.49
N PRO A 67 14.78 7.05 12.62
CA PRO A 67 15.07 6.08 11.56
C PRO A 67 13.93 5.09 11.17
N ASN A 68 12.75 5.16 11.77
CA ASN A 68 11.62 4.25 11.51
C ASN A 68 10.34 5.03 11.21
N GLU A 69 10.35 5.80 10.13
CA GLU A 69 9.33 6.81 9.84
C GLU A 69 7.97 6.26 9.36
N GLY A 70 7.78 4.95 9.22
CA GLY A 70 6.46 4.36 8.90
C GLY A 70 5.81 4.84 7.59
N VAL A 71 6.47 5.73 6.86
CA VAL A 71 6.03 6.41 5.64
C VAL A 71 7.08 6.10 4.58
N PHE A 72 6.62 5.67 3.40
CA PHE A 72 7.47 5.53 2.23
C PHE A 72 7.41 6.83 1.44
N SER A 73 8.49 7.61 1.48
CA SER A 73 8.61 8.88 0.76
C SER A 73 9.64 8.79 -0.35
N PHE A 74 9.39 9.49 -1.45
CA PHE A 74 10.34 9.74 -2.53
C PHE A 74 10.20 11.20 -2.95
N GLN A 75 11.24 11.74 -3.59
CA GLN A 75 11.22 13.10 -4.10
C GLN A 75 10.39 13.15 -5.38
N ASP A 76 9.53 14.16 -5.46
CA ASP A 76 8.94 14.61 -6.71
C ASP A 76 9.94 15.57 -7.37
N ASP A 77 10.10 15.50 -8.69
CA ASP A 77 11.09 16.30 -9.44
C ASP A 77 10.54 17.69 -9.86
N ASP A 78 9.27 17.98 -9.54
CA ASP A 78 8.62 19.28 -9.69
C ASP A 78 8.96 20.28 -8.57
#